data_AF-A0A7S0I5N1-F1
#
_entry.id   AF-A0A7S0I5N1-F1
#
_cell.length_a   1.000
_cell.length_b   1.000
_cell.length_c   1.000
_cell.angle_alpha   90.00
_cell.angle_beta   90.00
_cell.angle_gamma   90.00
#
_symmetry.space_group_name_H-M   'P 1'
#
loop_
_entity.id
_entity.type
_entity.pdbx_description
1 polymer ?
#
loop_
_entity_poly.entity_id
_entity_poly.type
_entity_poly.pdbx_seq_one_letter_code
_entity_poly.pdbx_strand_id
1 'polypeptide(L)'
;VPGNRTIYRTNHSLPCVPGEVEVQVEALCSPWWRCKRRCAPLAEGTCRNYSHLRALAPPVYDNYYVRMLLGEQGIAAPVGSLTRAHLARAKRVLSTLDLILDSNEPRTPLALQYATGIGNFTSCRAPTRVRPSHSCAMSVEDSARAARDNALDLEVYAFAKHLSEGHVTKILRRAAHLTMSR
;
A
#
# COMPACT_ATOMS: atom_id res chain seq x y z
N VAL A 1 -0.36 34.95 -46.12
CA VAL A 1 0.46 33.80 -45.67
C VAL A 1 -0.15 33.25 -44.39
N PRO A 2 -1.00 32.22 -44.45
CA PRO A 2 -1.59 31.60 -43.26
C PRO A 2 -0.64 30.52 -42.71
N GLY A 3 -0.40 30.55 -41.40
CA GLY A 3 0.48 29.63 -40.70
C GLY A 3 -0.09 28.22 -40.60
N ASN A 4 0.54 27.28 -41.31
CA ASN A 4 0.35 25.84 -41.13
C ASN A 4 0.89 25.41 -39.75
N ARG A 5 0.00 25.01 -38.83
CA ARG A 5 0.38 24.18 -37.69
C ARG A 5 0.40 22.72 -38.16
N THR A 6 1.58 22.24 -38.53
CA THR A 6 1.83 20.81 -38.69
C THR A 6 2.00 20.18 -37.32
N ILE A 7 1.06 19.31 -36.96
CA ILE A 7 1.14 18.45 -35.78
C ILE A 7 2.14 17.33 -36.10
N TYR A 8 3.28 17.30 -35.40
CA TYR A 8 4.20 16.17 -35.47
C TYR A 8 3.61 14.98 -34.71
N ARG A 9 3.32 13.91 -35.44
CA ARG A 9 2.93 12.60 -34.92
C ARG A 9 4.18 11.71 -34.94
N THR A 10 4.91 11.65 -33.84
CA THR A 10 6.01 10.68 -33.70
C THR A 10 5.46 9.36 -33.18
N ASN A 11 5.34 8.38 -34.08
CA ASN A 11 5.20 6.97 -33.73
C ASN A 11 6.52 6.51 -33.08
N HIS A 12 6.53 6.32 -31.76
CA HIS A 12 7.52 5.48 -31.11
C HIS A 12 6.82 4.40 -30.30
N SER A 13 6.68 3.24 -30.94
CA SER A 13 6.50 1.96 -30.27
C SER A 13 7.80 1.67 -29.50
N LEU A 14 7.79 1.83 -28.17
CA LEU A 14 8.89 1.38 -27.31
C LEU A 14 8.49 0.07 -26.60
N PRO A 15 9.41 -0.91 -26.49
CA PRO A 15 9.18 -2.14 -25.74
C PRO A 15 9.20 -1.85 -24.23
N CYS A 16 8.51 -2.70 -23.46
CA CYS A 16 8.49 -2.65 -22.01
C CYS A 16 9.90 -2.82 -21.44
N VAL A 17 10.45 -1.77 -20.83
CA VAL A 17 11.67 -1.82 -20.01
C VAL A 17 11.30 -1.33 -18.60
N PRO A 18 11.72 -2.01 -17.52
CA PRO A 18 11.37 -1.60 -16.16
C PRO A 18 12.32 -0.51 -15.68
N GLY A 19 11.78 0.66 -15.32
CA GLY A 19 12.55 1.77 -14.76
C GLY A 19 11.65 2.97 -14.47
N GLU A 20 11.78 3.51 -13.26
CA GLU A 20 11.04 4.64 -12.70
C GLU A 20 11.19 5.92 -13.54
N VAL A 21 10.10 6.69 -13.72
CA VAL A 21 9.89 8.10 -13.29
C VAL A 21 8.43 8.46 -13.58
N GLU A 22 7.74 8.93 -12.54
CA GLU A 22 6.38 9.46 -12.54
C GLU A 22 6.37 10.91 -13.03
N VAL A 23 5.58 11.25 -14.07
CA VAL A 23 4.88 12.55 -14.15
C VAL A 23 3.52 12.35 -14.83
N GLN A 24 2.47 12.73 -14.10
CA GLN A 24 1.06 12.80 -14.46
C GLN A 24 0.82 13.61 -15.74
N VAL A 25 -0.10 13.17 -16.62
CA VAL A 25 -1.28 13.96 -17.03
C VAL A 25 -2.38 12.99 -17.50
N GLU A 26 -3.56 13.13 -16.89
CA GLU A 26 -4.82 12.50 -17.27
C GLU A 26 -5.10 12.55 -18.77
N ALA A 27 -5.07 11.40 -19.42
CA ALA A 27 -5.98 11.02 -20.52
C ALA A 27 -5.56 9.64 -20.99
N LEU A 28 -6.53 8.84 -21.46
CA LEU A 28 -6.38 7.47 -21.98
C LEU A 28 -6.58 6.37 -20.94
N CYS A 29 -7.82 6.32 -20.43
CA CYS A 29 -8.50 5.06 -20.17
C CYS A 29 -8.51 4.18 -21.45
N SER A 30 -7.38 3.54 -21.77
CA SER A 30 -7.32 2.45 -22.73
C SER A 30 -7.53 1.13 -21.98
N PRO A 31 -8.23 0.11 -22.51
CA PRO A 31 -8.84 -0.89 -21.66
C PRO A 31 -7.84 -1.94 -21.13
N TRP A 32 -7.36 -1.68 -19.92
CA TRP A 32 -6.56 -2.49 -18.98
C TRP A 32 -6.92 -4.00 -18.96
N TRP A 33 -8.13 -4.39 -19.37
CA TRP A 33 -8.57 -5.79 -19.44
C TRP A 33 -7.90 -6.63 -20.54
N ARG A 34 -7.32 -6.03 -21.59
CA ARG A 34 -6.60 -6.80 -22.63
C ARG A 34 -5.21 -7.26 -22.18
N CYS A 35 -4.56 -6.56 -21.25
CA CYS A 35 -3.27 -6.97 -20.69
C CYS A 35 -3.40 -8.14 -19.69
N LYS A 36 -4.58 -8.28 -19.06
CA LYS A 36 -4.87 -9.33 -18.07
C LYS A 36 -4.71 -10.77 -18.57
N ARG A 37 -4.84 -11.05 -19.89
CA ARG A 37 -4.83 -12.43 -20.40
C ARG A 37 -3.44 -13.03 -20.64
N ARG A 38 -2.39 -12.22 -20.78
CA ARG A 38 -1.02 -12.74 -21.00
C ARG A 38 -0.18 -12.88 -19.73
N CYS A 39 -0.55 -12.21 -18.64
CA CYS A 39 0.17 -12.30 -17.36
C CYS A 39 -0.46 -13.28 -16.36
N ALA A 40 -1.62 -13.86 -16.68
CA ALA A 40 -2.35 -14.77 -15.78
C ALA A 40 -1.55 -16.03 -15.34
N PRO A 41 -0.75 -16.71 -16.20
CA PRO A 41 -0.07 -17.94 -15.78
C PRO A 41 1.15 -17.70 -14.87
N LEU A 42 1.72 -16.48 -14.86
CA LEU A 42 2.89 -16.14 -14.03
C LEU A 42 2.50 -15.70 -12.60
N ALA A 43 1.22 -15.39 -12.36
CA ALA A 43 0.73 -14.88 -11.08
C ALA A 43 0.31 -15.98 -10.08
N GLU A 44 0.04 -17.20 -10.54
CA GLU A 44 -0.54 -18.25 -9.69
C GLU A 44 0.49 -19.02 -8.82
N GLY A 45 1.79 -18.92 -9.11
CA GLY A 45 2.83 -19.65 -8.38
C GLY A 45 3.67 -18.81 -7.40
N THR A 46 3.84 -17.51 -7.66
CA THR A 46 4.84 -16.68 -6.96
C THR A 46 4.36 -16.15 -5.61
N CYS A 47 3.05 -15.91 -5.44
CA CYS A 47 2.50 -15.37 -4.19
C CYS A 47 2.50 -16.35 -3.00
N ARG A 48 2.71 -17.65 -3.23
CA ARG A 48 2.62 -18.70 -2.20
C ARG A 48 3.94 -19.01 -1.50
N ASN A 49 5.06 -18.68 -2.16
CA ASN A 49 6.38 -19.08 -1.71
C ASN A 49 7.12 -17.87 -1.14
N TYR A 50 6.92 -17.63 0.16
CA TYR A 50 7.56 -16.50 0.85
C TYR A 50 9.08 -16.58 0.75
N SER A 51 9.64 -17.78 0.86
CA SER A 51 11.08 -17.98 0.76
C SER A 51 11.64 -17.54 -0.60
N HIS A 52 10.92 -17.84 -1.70
CA HIS A 52 11.28 -17.40 -3.04
C HIS A 52 11.16 -15.87 -3.19
N LEU A 53 10.06 -15.29 -2.73
CA LEU A 53 9.83 -13.84 -2.78
C LEU A 53 10.89 -13.07 -1.97
N ARG A 54 11.21 -13.55 -0.77
CA ARG A 54 12.27 -13.02 0.09
C ARG A 54 13.64 -13.09 -0.59
N ALA A 55 13.93 -14.15 -1.36
CA ALA A 55 15.18 -14.24 -2.10
C ALA A 55 15.27 -13.22 -3.25
N LEU A 56 14.15 -12.89 -3.90
CA LEU A 56 14.10 -11.93 -5.01
C LEU A 56 14.24 -10.47 -4.56
N ALA A 57 13.62 -10.11 -3.43
CA ALA A 57 13.67 -8.75 -2.91
C ALA A 57 13.83 -8.73 -1.37
N PRO A 58 15.00 -9.12 -0.84
CA PRO A 58 15.18 -9.32 0.60
C PRO A 58 14.75 -8.14 1.49
N PRO A 59 15.07 -6.86 1.16
CA PRO A 59 14.65 -5.72 1.99
C PRO A 59 13.13 -5.50 2.02
N VAL A 60 12.40 -5.94 0.98
CA VAL A 60 10.94 -5.79 0.88
C VAL A 60 10.21 -6.80 1.78
N TYR A 61 10.86 -7.94 2.07
CA TYR A 61 10.27 -9.02 2.87
C TYR A 61 10.87 -9.13 4.28
N ASP A 62 11.68 -8.15 4.69
CA ASP A 62 12.33 -8.07 6.00
C ASP A 62 11.98 -6.76 6.72
N ASN A 63 10.91 -6.78 7.51
CA ASN A 63 10.44 -5.65 8.33
C ASN A 63 10.28 -4.35 7.52
N TYR A 64 9.63 -4.45 6.37
CA TYR A 64 9.47 -3.38 5.39
C TYR A 64 8.86 -2.11 6.00
N TYR A 65 7.80 -2.21 6.80
CA TYR A 65 7.17 -1.02 7.37
C TYR A 65 8.08 -0.30 8.37
N VAL A 66 8.83 -1.03 9.18
CA VAL A 66 9.87 -0.44 10.03
C VAL A 66 10.90 0.29 9.17
N ARG A 67 11.37 -0.32 8.06
CA ARG A 67 12.34 0.33 7.16
C ARG A 67 11.79 1.63 6.58
N MET A 68 10.56 1.62 6.07
CA MET A 68 9.92 2.79 5.48
C MET A 68 9.74 3.92 6.50
N LEU A 69 9.34 3.61 7.73
CA LEU A 69 9.18 4.60 8.79
C LEU A 69 10.51 5.23 9.25
N LEU A 70 11.62 4.53 9.04
CA LEU A 70 12.97 5.03 9.33
C LEU A 70 13.60 5.79 8.14
N GLY A 71 12.93 5.78 6.98
CA GLY A 71 13.38 6.45 5.76
C GLY A 71 14.65 5.81 5.18
N GLU A 72 15.50 6.65 4.59
CA GLU A 72 16.73 6.22 3.90
C GLU A 72 17.62 5.31 4.77
N GLN A 73 17.77 5.64 6.05
CA GLN A 73 18.56 4.83 6.99
C GLN A 73 17.99 3.42 7.18
N GLY A 74 16.66 3.28 7.20
CA GLY A 74 16.00 1.99 7.29
C GLY A 74 16.10 1.18 6.00
N ILE A 75 15.97 1.85 4.85
CA ILE A 75 16.07 1.21 3.53
C ILE A 75 17.50 0.72 3.28
N ALA A 76 18.51 1.52 3.60
CA ALA A 76 19.92 1.19 3.43
C ALA A 76 20.45 0.17 4.45
N ALA A 77 19.72 -0.09 5.55
CA ALA A 77 20.15 -1.04 6.56
C ALA A 77 20.26 -2.48 5.98
N PRO A 78 21.28 -3.26 6.36
CA PRO A 78 21.38 -4.65 5.92
C PRO A 78 20.15 -5.48 6.31
N VAL A 79 19.85 -6.53 5.53
CA VAL A 79 18.76 -7.47 5.83
C VAL A 79 19.02 -8.17 7.17
N GLY A 80 18.01 -8.25 8.04
CA GLY A 80 18.10 -8.82 9.37
C GLY A 80 18.82 -7.95 10.41
N SER A 81 19.26 -6.74 10.05
CA SER A 81 19.99 -5.85 10.98
C SER A 81 19.09 -4.95 11.82
N LEU A 82 17.78 -4.91 11.55
CA LEU A 82 16.85 -4.09 12.33
C LEU A 82 16.74 -4.61 13.76
N THR A 83 16.60 -3.69 14.71
CA THR A 83 16.71 -3.96 16.15
C THR A 83 15.52 -3.39 16.91
N ARG A 84 15.44 -3.64 18.22
CA ARG A 84 14.43 -3.02 19.09
C ARG A 84 14.52 -1.48 19.12
N ALA A 85 15.73 -0.93 18.96
CA ALA A 85 15.91 0.53 18.89
C ALA A 85 15.28 1.11 17.62
N HIS A 86 15.43 0.40 16.49
CA HIS A 86 14.78 0.73 15.22
C HIS A 86 13.26 0.71 15.36
N LEU A 87 12.70 -0.33 15.99
CA LEU A 87 11.26 -0.40 16.28
C LEU A 87 10.78 0.77 17.13
N ALA A 88 11.49 1.11 18.22
CA ALA A 88 11.12 2.21 19.09
C ALA A 88 11.09 3.56 18.34
N ARG A 89 12.04 3.77 17.42
CA ARG A 89 12.05 4.96 16.56
C ARG A 89 10.91 4.94 15.55
N ALA A 90 10.62 3.81 14.90
CA ALA A 90 9.48 3.68 13.99
C ALA A 90 8.14 3.97 14.69
N LYS A 91 7.95 3.47 15.92
CA LYS A 91 6.77 3.79 16.75
C LYS A 91 6.68 5.29 17.07
N ARG A 92 7.79 5.95 17.39
CA ARG A 92 7.81 7.42 17.60
C ARG A 92 7.38 8.17 16.35
N VAL A 93 7.88 7.77 15.17
CA VAL A 93 7.47 8.38 13.90
C VAL A 93 5.96 8.23 13.69
N LEU A 94 5.41 7.02 13.89
CA LEU A 94 3.96 6.81 13.82
C LEU A 94 3.18 7.73 14.77
N SER A 95 3.63 7.90 16.01
CA SER A 95 2.95 8.78 16.97
C SER A 95 2.95 10.25 16.60
N THR A 96 3.79 10.68 15.66
CA THR A 96 3.81 12.07 15.15
C THR A 96 2.88 12.29 13.97
N LEU A 97 2.29 11.24 13.38
CA LEU A 97 1.39 11.39 12.25
C LEU A 97 0.01 11.86 12.72
N ASP A 98 -0.55 12.84 12.01
CA ASP A 98 -1.87 13.41 12.32
C ASP A 98 -3.02 12.39 12.12
N LEU A 99 -2.81 11.45 11.21
CA LEU A 99 -3.81 10.45 10.84
C LEU A 99 -3.13 9.13 10.49
N ILE A 100 -3.67 8.06 11.08
CA ILE A 100 -3.32 6.67 10.79
C ILE A 100 -4.65 5.94 10.62
N LEU A 101 -4.76 5.15 9.56
CA LEU A 101 -5.98 4.44 9.21
C LEU A 101 -5.64 2.99 8.88
N ASP A 102 -6.34 2.06 9.52
CA ASP A 102 -6.26 0.63 9.20
C ASP A 102 -7.20 0.32 8.03
N SER A 103 -6.68 -0.25 6.95
CA SER A 103 -7.49 -0.67 5.80
C SER A 103 -8.48 -1.78 6.14
N ASN A 104 -8.25 -2.51 7.23
CA ASN A 104 -9.15 -3.55 7.73
C ASN A 104 -10.24 -3.02 8.69
N GLU A 105 -10.14 -1.77 9.16
CA GLU A 105 -11.17 -1.15 10.00
C GLU A 105 -12.36 -0.69 9.12
N PRO A 106 -13.58 -1.24 9.32
CA PRO A 106 -14.72 -0.95 8.45
C PRO A 106 -15.11 0.54 8.38
N ARG A 107 -14.81 1.31 9.43
CA ARG A 107 -15.14 2.73 9.50
C ARG A 107 -14.10 3.63 8.83
N THR A 108 -12.95 3.11 8.41
CA THR A 108 -11.87 3.88 7.78
C THR A 108 -12.34 4.74 6.59
N PRO A 109 -13.16 4.26 5.64
CA PRO A 109 -13.65 5.10 4.54
C PRO A 109 -14.46 6.31 5.01
N LEU A 110 -15.33 6.11 6.01
CA LEU A 110 -16.16 7.18 6.58
C LEU A 110 -15.30 8.18 7.36
N ALA A 111 -14.35 7.69 8.17
CA ALA A 111 -13.41 8.54 8.88
C ALA A 111 -12.57 9.39 7.91
N LEU A 112 -12.10 8.81 6.80
CA LEU A 112 -11.35 9.53 5.77
C LEU A 112 -12.19 10.62 5.09
N GLN A 113 -13.47 10.32 4.77
CA GLN A 113 -14.41 11.31 4.23
C GLN A 113 -14.58 12.50 5.19
N TYR A 114 -14.77 12.25 6.48
CA TYR A 114 -14.91 13.34 7.46
C TYR A 114 -13.61 14.09 7.73
N ALA A 115 -12.47 13.41 7.72
CA ALA A 115 -11.16 14.05 7.95
C ALA A 115 -10.75 14.96 6.78
N THR A 116 -11.10 14.59 5.55
CA THR A 116 -10.66 15.30 4.33
C THR A 116 -11.73 16.24 3.77
N GLY A 117 -13.00 16.06 4.14
CA GLY A 117 -14.13 16.77 3.52
C GLY A 117 -14.46 16.31 2.09
N ILE A 118 -13.72 15.32 1.57
CA ILE A 118 -13.93 14.78 0.22
C ILE A 118 -15.10 13.81 0.28
N GLY A 119 -16.25 14.23 -0.24
CA GLY A 119 -17.42 13.39 -0.42
C GLY A 119 -17.15 12.24 -1.39
N ASN A 120 -17.90 11.14 -1.24
CA ASN A 120 -17.78 9.97 -2.10
C ASN A 120 -16.37 9.38 -2.15
N PHE A 121 -15.72 9.23 -0.99
CA PHE A 121 -14.80 8.10 -0.78
C PHE A 121 -15.61 6.78 -0.79
N THR A 122 -16.43 6.57 -1.83
CA THR A 122 -16.75 5.23 -2.26
C THR A 122 -15.42 4.66 -2.63
N SER A 123 -14.90 3.78 -1.78
CA SER A 123 -13.87 2.85 -2.19
C SER A 123 -14.23 2.44 -3.61
N CYS A 124 -13.31 2.50 -4.56
CA CYS A 124 -13.43 1.76 -5.81
C CYS A 124 -13.43 0.24 -5.51
N ARG A 125 -14.17 -0.21 -4.49
CA ARG A 125 -14.84 -1.49 -4.45
C ARG A 125 -15.84 -1.48 -5.60
N ALA A 126 -15.33 -1.61 -6.83
CA ALA A 126 -15.91 -2.68 -7.64
C ALA A 126 -16.01 -3.87 -6.70
N PRO A 127 -17.16 -4.55 -6.57
CA PRO A 127 -17.27 -5.70 -5.68
C PRO A 127 -16.19 -6.69 -6.11
N THR A 128 -15.03 -6.58 -5.47
CA THR A 128 -14.10 -7.66 -5.32
C THR A 128 -14.94 -8.57 -4.45
N ARG A 129 -15.72 -9.44 -5.11
CA ARG A 129 -15.78 -10.81 -4.67
C ARG A 129 -14.33 -11.09 -4.34
N VAL A 130 -14.00 -11.05 -3.06
CA VAL A 130 -12.78 -11.65 -2.56
C VAL A 130 -13.01 -13.08 -3.01
N ARG A 131 -12.55 -13.41 -4.22
CA ARG A 131 -12.40 -14.80 -4.60
C ARG A 131 -11.56 -15.32 -3.46
N PRO A 132 -12.10 -16.23 -2.63
CA PRO A 132 -11.36 -16.69 -1.47
C PRO A 132 -9.98 -17.04 -1.99
N SER A 133 -8.97 -16.37 -1.43
CA SER A 133 -7.60 -16.39 -1.93
C SER A 133 -6.94 -17.74 -1.61
N HIS A 134 -7.68 -18.84 -1.77
CA HIS A 134 -7.13 -20.17 -1.89
C HIS A 134 -6.01 -20.21 -2.93
N SER A 135 -5.98 -19.26 -3.88
CA SER A 135 -4.92 -19.14 -4.88
C SER A 135 -3.58 -18.63 -4.34
N CYS A 136 -3.51 -17.98 -3.15
CA CYS A 136 -2.27 -17.40 -2.60
C CYS A 136 -2.05 -17.71 -1.11
N ALA A 137 -2.69 -18.76 -0.55
CA ALA A 137 -2.34 -19.22 0.78
C ALA A 137 -0.89 -19.70 0.79
N MET A 138 -0.05 -19.09 1.64
CA MET A 138 1.31 -19.55 1.90
C MET A 138 1.28 -20.91 2.61
N SER A 139 2.34 -21.71 2.48
CA SER A 139 2.47 -22.91 3.31
C SER A 139 2.57 -22.54 4.79
N VAL A 140 2.33 -23.51 5.69
CA VAL A 140 2.46 -23.28 7.14
C VAL A 140 3.89 -22.88 7.48
N GLU A 141 4.87 -23.51 6.84
CA GLU A 141 6.30 -23.25 7.05
C GLU A 141 6.68 -21.83 6.60
N ASP A 142 6.23 -21.42 5.41
CA ASP A 142 6.51 -20.08 4.89
C ASP A 142 5.76 -19.01 5.68
N SER A 143 4.54 -19.29 6.14
CA SER A 143 3.79 -18.38 7.02
C SER A 143 4.51 -18.18 8.35
N ALA A 144 4.99 -19.26 8.96
CA ALA A 144 5.76 -19.21 10.21
C ALA A 144 7.09 -18.49 10.01
N ARG A 145 7.75 -18.68 8.86
CA ARG A 145 8.97 -17.95 8.51
C ARG A 145 8.69 -16.46 8.33
N ALA A 146 7.68 -16.10 7.55
CA ALA A 146 7.29 -14.71 7.32
C ALA A 146 7.00 -13.99 8.64
N ALA A 147 6.31 -14.65 9.58
CA ALA A 147 6.04 -14.11 10.90
C ALA A 147 7.29 -13.87 11.74
N ARG A 148 8.26 -14.81 11.72
CA ARG A 148 9.56 -14.63 12.41
C ARG A 148 10.37 -13.50 11.81
N ASP A 149 10.47 -13.51 10.49
CA ASP A 149 11.27 -12.55 9.73
C ASP A 149 10.70 -11.12 9.82
N ASN A 150 9.39 -10.98 9.99
CA ASN A 150 8.69 -9.69 10.10
C ASN A 150 8.17 -9.41 11.52
N ALA A 151 8.82 -9.94 12.55
CA ALA A 151 8.36 -9.79 13.93
C ALA A 151 8.25 -8.32 14.37
N LEU A 152 9.15 -7.43 13.91
CA LEU A 152 9.07 -6.01 14.25
C LEU A 152 7.92 -5.32 13.52
N ASP A 153 7.67 -5.67 12.26
CA ASP A 153 6.52 -5.17 11.50
C ASP A 153 5.20 -5.60 12.13
N LEU A 154 5.09 -6.83 12.64
CA LEU A 154 3.89 -7.28 13.37
C LEU A 154 3.65 -6.42 14.62
N GLU A 155 4.71 -6.05 15.35
CA GLU A 155 4.60 -5.15 16.50
C GLU A 155 4.31 -3.69 16.13
N VAL A 156 4.86 -3.20 15.02
CA VAL A 156 4.49 -1.89 14.47
C VAL A 156 3.03 -1.88 14.06
N TYR A 157 2.56 -2.93 13.37
CA TYR A 157 1.18 -3.05 12.94
C TYR A 157 0.21 -3.03 14.12
N ALA A 158 0.49 -3.82 15.17
CA ALA A 158 -0.33 -3.80 16.39
C ALA A 158 -0.40 -2.41 17.03
N PHE A 159 0.73 -1.69 17.07
CA PHE A 159 0.78 -0.32 17.57
C PHE A 159 0.01 0.68 16.68
N ALA A 160 0.21 0.61 15.36
CA ALA A 160 -0.49 1.45 14.38
C ALA A 160 -2.00 1.23 14.41
N LYS A 161 -2.44 -0.02 14.59
CA LYS A 161 -3.86 -0.37 14.74
C LYS A 161 -4.48 0.32 15.96
N HIS A 162 -3.79 0.30 17.10
CA HIS A 162 -4.26 1.00 18.30
C HIS A 162 -4.39 2.52 18.07
N LEU A 163 -3.42 3.16 17.40
CA LEU A 163 -3.51 4.57 17.05
C LEU A 163 -4.67 4.86 16.07
N SER A 164 -4.85 4.00 15.07
CA SER A 164 -5.94 4.10 14.09
C SER A 164 -7.32 4.08 14.77
N GLU A 165 -7.55 3.17 15.71
CA GLU A 165 -8.81 3.09 16.47
C GLU A 165 -9.12 4.41 17.21
N GLY A 166 -8.10 5.02 17.82
CA GLY A 166 -8.21 6.31 18.49
C GLY A 166 -8.54 7.45 17.52
N HIS A 167 -7.85 7.50 16.37
CA HIS A 167 -8.06 8.51 15.34
C HIS A 167 -9.47 8.42 14.72
N VAL A 168 -9.88 7.23 14.29
CA VAL A 168 -11.22 6.97 13.73
C VAL A 168 -12.30 7.39 14.73
N THR A 169 -12.17 7.01 16.00
CA THR A 169 -13.14 7.37 17.05
C THR A 169 -13.23 8.89 17.24
N LYS A 170 -12.08 9.58 17.30
CA LYS A 170 -12.03 11.04 17.47
C LYS A 170 -12.69 11.77 16.30
N ILE A 171 -12.43 11.34 15.07
CA ILE A 171 -13.01 11.94 13.86
C ILE A 171 -14.53 11.80 13.87
N LEU A 172 -15.04 10.57 14.09
CA LEU A 172 -16.47 10.31 14.04
C LEU A 172 -17.25 11.02 15.16
N ARG A 173 -16.67 11.13 16.37
CA ARG A 173 -17.27 11.92 17.45
C ARG A 173 -17.40 13.40 17.09
N ARG A 174 -16.36 13.99 16.50
CA ARG A 174 -16.39 15.38 16.04
C ARG A 174 -17.45 15.60 14.96
N ALA A 175 -17.55 14.67 14.00
CA ALA A 175 -18.55 14.73 12.94
C ALA A 175 -19.98 14.71 13.52
N ALA A 176 -20.26 13.83 14.48
CA ALA A 176 -21.57 13.73 15.13
C ALA A 176 -21.98 15.04 15.85
N HIS A 177 -21.05 15.69 16.56
CA HIS A 177 -21.32 16.97 17.21
C HIS A 177 -21.66 18.09 16.21
N LEU A 178 -20.98 18.13 15.06
CA LEU A 178 -21.25 19.11 14.01
C LEU A 178 -22.62 18.92 13.37
N THR A 179 -23.10 17.68 13.25
CA THR A 179 -24.43 17.39 12.70
C THR A 179 -25.58 17.71 13.65
N MET A 180 -25.37 17.65 14.97
CA MET A 180 -26.41 17.97 15.96
C MET A 180 -26.56 19.47 16.24
N SER A 181 -25.57 20.27 15.83
CA SER A 181 -25.57 21.73 16.04
C SER A 181 -26.14 22.50 14.84
N ARG A 182 -26.69 21.80 13.85
CA ARG A 182 -27.36 22.34 12.67
C ARG A 182 -28.84 21.99 12.72
#